data_AF-A0AAC9QQX0-F1
#
_entry.id   AF-A0AAC9QQX0-F1
#
_cell.length_a   1.000
_cell.length_b   1.000
_cell.length_c   1.000
_cell.angle_alpha   90.00
_cell.angle_beta   90.00
_cell.angle_gamma   90.00
#
_symmetry.space_group_name_H-M   'P 1'
#
loop_
_entity.id
_entity.type
_entity.pdbx_description
1 polymer ?
#
loop_
_entity_poly.entity_id
_entity_poly.type
_entity_poly.pdbx_seq_one_letter_code
_entity_poly.pdbx_strand_id
1 'polypeptide(L)' 'MIEHPDITRALQTGYPDVDIEYPPHCPACGCECDYFYRDCSGAVFGCENCVERVDAEEDDET' A
#
# COMPACT_ATOMS: atom_id res chain seq x y z
N MET A 1 22.34 -25.59 23.53
CA MET A 1 21.07 -25.14 22.95
C MET A 1 21.46 -24.04 21.98
N ILE A 2 21.12 -24.14 20.69
CA ILE A 2 21.53 -23.10 19.73
C ILE A 2 20.62 -21.90 19.97
N GLU A 3 21.07 -20.96 20.78
CA GLU A 3 20.41 -19.68 21.05
C GLU A 3 20.76 -18.67 19.95
N HIS A 4 20.46 -19.01 18.70
CA HIS A 4 20.57 -18.04 17.63
C HIS A 4 19.28 -17.22 17.62
N PRO A 5 19.34 -15.88 17.77
CA PRO A 5 18.16 -15.03 17.91
C PRO A 5 17.15 -15.23 16.77
N ASP A 6 17.62 -15.49 15.55
CA ASP A 6 16.80 -15.80 14.37
C ASP A 6 15.96 -17.07 14.54
N ILE A 7 16.50 -18.11 15.19
CA ILE A 7 15.79 -19.38 15.42
C ILE A 7 14.68 -19.18 16.46
N THR A 8 14.97 -18.46 17.55
CA THR A 8 13.99 -18.15 18.59
C THR A 8 12.83 -17.32 18.02
N ARG A 9 13.12 -16.31 17.21
CA ARG A 9 12.12 -15.46 16.56
C ARG A 9 11.27 -16.24 15.54
N ALA A 10 11.88 -17.11 14.75
CA ALA A 10 11.18 -17.99 13.81
C ALA A 10 10.24 -18.97 14.53
N LEU A 11 10.66 -19.54 15.68
CA LEU A 11 9.82 -20.44 16.47
C LEU A 11 8.63 -19.72 17.13
N GLN A 12 8.78 -18.45 17.48
CA GLN A 12 7.74 -17.66 18.14
C GLN A 12 6.71 -17.08 17.17
N THR A 13 7.13 -16.69 15.96
CA THR A 13 6.28 -16.00 14.97
C THR A 13 5.89 -16.89 13.79
N GLY A 14 6.57 -18.02 13.59
CA GLY A 14 6.42 -18.87 12.40
C GLY A 14 7.18 -18.39 11.16
N TYR A 15 7.78 -17.19 11.21
CA TYR A 15 8.49 -16.59 10.08
C TYR A 15 9.95 -16.23 10.45
N PRO A 16 10.96 -16.77 9.75
CA PRO A 16 12.35 -16.37 9.94
C PRO A 16 12.55 -14.97 9.35
N ASP A 17 12.67 -13.97 10.21
CA ASP A 17 13.14 -12.62 9.89
C ASP A 17 12.65 -12.01 8.56
N VAL A 18 11.39 -12.24 8.18
CA VAL A 18 10.84 -11.55 6.99
C VAL A 18 10.51 -10.13 7.43
N ASP A 19 11.15 -9.14 6.81
CA ASP A 19 10.66 -7.76 6.80
C ASP A 19 9.19 -7.83 6.40
N ILE A 20 8.31 -7.68 7.39
CA ILE A 20 6.87 -7.62 7.14
C ILE A 20 6.69 -6.27 6.47
N GLU A 21 6.79 -6.25 5.14
CA GLU A 21 6.47 -5.10 4.32
C GLU A 21 5.01 -4.77 4.60
N TYR A 22 4.79 -3.82 5.52
CA TYR A 22 3.44 -3.34 5.79
C TYR A 22 2.85 -2.89 4.47
N PRO A 23 1.64 -3.36 4.14
CA PRO A 23 1.07 -3.05 2.86
C PRO A 23 0.88 -1.53 2.77
N PRO A 24 1.15 -0.93 1.62
CA PRO A 24 1.24 0.51 1.53
C PRO A 24 -0.15 1.14 1.72
N HIS A 25 -0.22 2.20 2.54
CA HIS A 25 -1.49 2.87 2.87
C HIS A 25 -1.64 4.18 2.09
N CYS A 26 -2.86 4.43 1.59
CA CYS A 26 -3.18 5.64 0.85
C CYS A 26 -3.07 6.90 1.73
N PRO A 27 -2.35 7.96 1.30
CA PRO A 27 -2.26 9.20 2.07
C PRO A 27 -3.59 9.98 2.12
N ALA A 28 -4.53 9.72 1.19
CA ALA A 28 -5.81 10.42 1.12
C ALA A 28 -6.89 9.79 2.03
N CYS A 29 -7.04 8.47 2.01
CA CYS A 29 -8.07 7.76 2.77
C CYS A 29 -7.53 6.88 3.92
N GLY A 30 -6.23 6.60 3.96
CA GLY A 30 -5.61 5.73 4.96
C GLY A 30 -5.90 4.24 4.77
N CYS A 31 -6.55 3.82 3.68
CA CYS A 31 -6.80 2.42 3.40
C CYS A 31 -5.57 1.73 2.79
N GLU A 32 -5.46 0.43 3.02
CA GLU A 32 -4.57 -0.47 2.28
C GLU A 32 -4.97 -0.49 0.81
N CYS A 33 -4.02 -0.25 -0.11
CA CYS A 33 -4.27 -0.18 -1.55
C CYS A 33 -3.10 -0.76 -2.33
N ASP A 34 -3.38 -1.27 -3.53
CA ASP A 34 -2.36 -1.86 -4.41
C ASP A 34 -1.67 -0.80 -5.30
N TYR A 35 -2.39 0.24 -5.71
CA TYR A 35 -1.90 1.28 -6.62
C TYR A 35 -2.04 2.70 -6.05
N PHE A 36 -1.01 3.50 -6.33
CA PHE A 36 -1.00 4.94 -6.11
C PHE A 36 -0.96 5.72 -7.41
N TYR A 37 -1.72 6.80 -7.47
CA TYR A 37 -1.74 7.75 -8.56
C TYR A 37 -0.97 8.99 -8.15
N ARG A 38 -0.09 9.44 -9.05
CA ARG A 38 0.75 10.62 -8.85
C ARG A 38 0.37 11.72 -9.83
N ASP A 39 0.49 12.97 -9.40
CA ASP A 39 0.28 14.12 -10.25
C ASP A 39 1.54 14.40 -11.12
N CYS A 40 1.47 15.41 -11.99
CA CYS A 40 2.57 15.78 -12.88
C CYS A 40 3.83 16.28 -12.14
N SER A 41 3.70 16.76 -10.90
CA SER A 41 4.83 17.12 -10.02
C SER A 41 5.48 15.90 -9.37
N GLY A 42 4.85 14.73 -9.45
CA GLY A 42 5.35 13.47 -8.90
C GLY A 42 4.88 13.18 -7.46
N ALA A 43 4.00 13.99 -6.89
CA ALA A 43 3.42 13.72 -5.58
C ALA A 43 2.27 12.72 -5.70
N VAL A 44 2.20 11.76 -4.75
CA VAL A 44 1.07 10.83 -4.66
C VAL A 44 -0.14 11.59 -4.12
N PHE A 45 -1.24 11.59 -4.86
CA PHE A 45 -2.47 12.30 -4.48
C PHE A 45 -3.61 11.36 -4.08
N GLY A 46 -3.57 10.08 -4.47
CA GLY A 46 -4.62 9.12 -4.13
C GLY A 46 -4.31 7.69 -4.56
N CYS A 47 -5.21 6.76 -4.20
CA CYS A 47 -5.19 5.35 -4.59
C CYS A 47 -6.33 5.01 -5.56
N GLU A 48 -6.45 3.74 -5.99
CA GLU A 48 -7.55 3.31 -6.87
C GLU A 48 -8.94 3.51 -6.29
N ASN A 49 -9.07 3.56 -4.96
CA ASN A 49 -10.36 3.78 -4.30
C ASN A 49 -10.73 5.26 -4.19
N CYS A 50 -9.75 6.16 -4.28
CA CYS A 50 -9.98 7.61 -4.19
C CYS A 50 -10.08 8.28 -5.56
N VAL A 51 -9.52 7.66 -6.60
CA VAL A 51 -9.37 8.25 -7.92
C VAL A 51 -10.10 7.39 -8.94
N GLU A 52 -11.13 7.96 -9.55
CA GLU A 52 -11.83 7.37 -10.68
C GLU A 52 -11.37 8.03 -11.98
N ARG A 53 -11.36 7.26 -13.07
CA ARG A 53 -11.18 7.82 -14.41
C ARG A 53 -12.53 8.34 -14.88
N VAL A 54 -12.59 9.64 -15.14
CA VAL A 54 -13.74 10.29 -15.74
C VAL A 54 -13.40 10.61 -17.18
N ASP A 55 -14.27 10.21 -18.12
CA ASP A 55 -14.13 10.54 -19.53
C ASP A 55 -14.44 12.01 -19.76
N ALA A 56 -13.58 12.70 -20.51
CA ALA A 56 -13.65 14.16 -20.67
C ALA A 56 -14.85 14.63 -21.52
N GLU A 57 -15.53 13.72 -22.22
CA GLU A 57 -16.66 14.02 -23.10
C GLU A 57 -18.02 13.56 -22.53
N GLU A 58 -18.06 12.92 -21.35
CA GLU A 58 -19.30 12.38 -20.76
C GLU A 58 -19.98 13.30 -19.71
N ASP A 59 -19.42 14.49 -19.44
CA ASP A 59 -19.95 15.45 -18.45
C ASP A 59 -20.82 16.58 -19.04
N ASP A 60 -21.46 16.38 -20.20
CA ASP A 60 -22.39 17.36 -20.82
C ASP A 60 -23.84 16.84 -20.90
N GLU A 61 -24.37 16.22 -19.84
CA GLU A 61 -25.82 15.97 -19.72
C GLU A 61 -26.33 16.27 -18.30
N THR A 62 -26.62 17.55 -18.02
CA THR A 62 -27.48 18.03 -16.92
C THR A 62 -28.80 18.56 -17.48
#